data_AF-A0A2E8L3F9-F1
#
_entry.id   AF-A0A2E8L3F9-F1
#
_cell.length_a   1.000
_cell.length_b   1.000
_cell.length_c   1.000
_cell.angle_alpha   90.00
_cell.angle_beta   90.00
_cell.angle_gamma   90.00
#
_symmetry.space_group_name_H-M   'P 1'
#
loop_
_entity.id
_entity.type
_entity.pdbx_description
1 polymer ?
#
loop_
_entity_poly.entity_id
_entity_poly.type
_entity_poly.pdbx_seq_one_letter_code
_entity_poly.pdbx_strand_id
1 'polypeptide(L)'
;MPRNLLRTALVTGLASLASFATHAQDSQQQLETYTPVTYAEIENPDPREWLMWRRTQNHWGYSPLDQINKESVGDLRLAWAWTMEPGMQETTPLVRDGIMFLPQACDFIEAVNARDGSPIWEYRRERVDHAATLSCANRNATLYGDKLYIATGDAHLVALSALTGEVSWEQQIGDWTIGQHYSGGP
;
A
#
# COMPACT_ATOMS: atom_id res chain seq x y z
N MET A 1 24.40 59.37 13.50
CA MET A 1 23.67 58.58 12.48
C MET A 1 24.41 57.28 12.26
N PRO A 2 23.81 56.12 12.57
CA PRO A 2 23.89 55.00 11.64
C PRO A 2 22.54 54.30 11.41
N ARG A 3 22.52 53.53 10.32
CA ARG A 3 21.36 53.04 9.56
C ARG A 3 20.72 51.81 10.20
N ASN A 4 19.40 51.81 10.30
CA ASN A 4 18.59 50.61 10.50
C ASN A 4 18.53 49.80 9.20
N LEU A 5 19.19 48.65 9.17
CA LEU A 5 18.92 47.56 8.23
C LEU A 5 18.75 46.32 9.09
N LEU A 6 17.56 45.72 9.03
CA LEU A 6 17.24 44.30 9.28
C LEU A 6 15.76 44.23 9.63
N ARG A 7 14.93 43.70 8.72
CA ARG A 7 13.72 42.91 9.00
C ARG A 7 13.03 42.53 7.68
N THR A 8 13.52 41.48 7.04
CA THR A 8 12.65 40.62 6.22
C THR A 8 13.25 39.22 6.13
N ALA A 9 12.96 38.40 7.12
CA ALA A 9 13.07 36.94 7.02
C ALA A 9 12.11 36.35 8.06
N LEU A 10 10.88 36.02 7.65
CA LEU A 10 10.01 35.00 8.28
C LEU A 10 8.66 34.95 7.54
N VAL A 11 8.53 34.13 6.50
CA VAL A 11 7.19 33.68 6.02
C VAL A 11 7.17 32.20 5.60
N THR A 12 8.32 31.54 5.41
CA THR A 12 8.38 30.16 4.87
C THR A 12 8.11 29.02 5.86
N GLY A 13 7.77 29.30 7.13
CA GLY A 13 7.53 28.26 8.14
C GLY A 13 6.07 27.85 8.38
N LEU A 14 5.10 28.68 7.97
CA LEU A 14 3.68 28.46 8.29
C LEU A 14 2.96 27.57 7.27
N ALA A 15 3.35 27.60 6.00
CA ALA A 15 2.71 26.82 4.94
C ALA A 15 3.01 25.32 5.06
N SER A 16 4.23 24.94 5.44
CA SER A 16 4.65 23.54 5.59
C SER A 16 3.96 22.86 6.78
N LEU A 17 3.84 23.52 7.93
CA LEU A 17 3.11 22.98 9.09
C LEU A 17 1.62 22.79 8.81
N ALA A 18 1.00 23.70 8.06
CA ALA A 18 -0.39 23.56 7.65
C ALA A 18 -0.61 22.35 6.73
N SER A 19 0.29 22.13 5.76
CA SER A 19 0.21 20.97 4.86
C SER A 19 0.40 19.63 5.58
N PHE A 20 1.33 19.51 6.54
CA PHE A 20 1.48 18.25 7.29
C PHE A 20 0.25 17.91 8.14
N ALA A 21 -0.35 18.92 8.78
CA ALA A 21 -1.57 18.72 9.57
C ALA A 21 -2.76 18.27 8.71
N THR A 22 -2.88 18.76 7.47
CA THR A 22 -3.97 18.35 6.57
C THR A 22 -3.81 16.91 6.07
N HIS A 23 -2.60 16.46 5.74
CA HIS A 23 -2.38 15.08 5.28
C HIS A 23 -2.62 14.06 6.40
N ALA A 24 -2.11 14.35 7.61
CA ALA A 24 -2.35 13.49 8.76
C ALA A 24 -3.86 13.37 9.08
N GLN A 25 -4.61 14.47 8.94
CA GLN A 25 -6.06 14.45 9.13
C GLN A 25 -6.79 13.66 8.04
N ASP A 26 -6.36 13.73 6.78
CA ASP A 26 -6.96 12.96 5.67
C ASP A 26 -6.72 11.45 5.83
N SER A 27 -5.50 11.03 6.19
CA SER A 27 -5.19 9.63 6.48
C SER A 27 -6.01 9.09 7.67
N GLN A 28 -6.19 9.87 8.73
CA GLN A 28 -7.03 9.49 9.86
C GLN A 28 -8.50 9.35 9.45
N GLN A 29 -9.01 10.27 8.64
CA GLN A 29 -10.37 10.18 8.11
C GLN A 29 -10.56 8.92 7.24
N GLN A 30 -9.59 8.56 6.40
CA GLN A 30 -9.64 7.33 5.59
C GLN A 30 -9.80 6.09 6.46
N LEU A 31 -9.03 6.00 7.55
CA LEU A 31 -9.14 4.91 8.52
C LEU A 31 -10.51 4.86 9.19
N GLU A 32 -11.08 6.00 9.57
CA GLU A 32 -12.43 6.07 10.15
C GLU A 32 -13.54 5.66 9.18
N THR A 33 -13.33 5.88 7.88
CA THR A 33 -14.31 5.55 6.83
C THR A 33 -14.12 4.18 6.19
N TYR A 34 -13.09 3.43 6.58
CA TYR A 34 -12.82 2.12 6.02
C TYR A 34 -13.99 1.16 6.24
N THR A 35 -14.41 0.49 5.19
CA THR A 35 -15.49 -0.48 5.21
C THR A 35 -14.94 -1.89 5.01
N PRO A 36 -15.26 -2.86 5.89
CA PRO A 36 -14.80 -4.24 5.74
C PRO A 36 -15.24 -4.85 4.40
N VAL A 37 -14.29 -5.46 3.70
CA VAL A 37 -14.52 -6.09 2.38
C VAL A 37 -15.37 -7.35 2.53
N THR A 38 -16.47 -7.40 1.79
CA THR A 38 -17.39 -8.54 1.78
C THR A 38 -17.15 -9.47 0.59
N TYR A 39 -17.66 -10.71 0.66
CA TYR A 39 -17.65 -11.61 -0.50
C TYR A 39 -18.40 -11.05 -1.71
N ALA A 40 -19.51 -10.33 -1.49
CA ALA A 40 -20.27 -9.73 -2.58
C ALA A 40 -19.45 -8.67 -3.35
N GLU A 41 -18.62 -7.90 -2.65
CA GLU A 41 -17.71 -6.93 -3.27
C GLU A 41 -16.53 -7.60 -3.97
N ILE A 42 -16.06 -8.75 -3.48
CA ILE A 42 -15.05 -9.56 -4.18
C ILE A 42 -15.59 -10.10 -5.50
N GLU A 43 -16.85 -10.55 -5.52
CA GLU A 43 -17.52 -11.05 -6.73
C GLU A 43 -17.83 -9.93 -7.73
N ASN A 44 -18.26 -8.77 -7.22
CA ASN A 44 -18.65 -7.61 -8.01
C ASN A 44 -18.09 -6.30 -7.40
N PRO A 45 -16.79 -6.02 -7.60
CA PRO A 45 -16.16 -4.86 -7.00
C PRO A 45 -16.61 -3.56 -7.66
N ASP A 46 -16.78 -2.50 -6.85
CA ASP A 46 -16.94 -1.13 -7.35
C ASP A 46 -15.79 -0.81 -8.34
N PRO A 47 -16.08 -0.17 -9.49
CA PRO A 47 -15.08 0.32 -10.46
C PRO A 47 -13.85 0.99 -9.85
N ARG A 48 -14.01 1.69 -8.72
CA ARG A 48 -12.97 2.48 -8.05
C ARG A 48 -12.04 1.64 -7.18
N GLU A 49 -12.39 0.39 -6.89
CA GLU A 49 -11.67 -0.46 -5.94
C GLU A 49 -10.83 -1.52 -6.67
N TRP A 50 -9.71 -1.90 -6.04
CA TRP A 50 -8.81 -2.97 -6.51
C TRP A 50 -8.46 -3.88 -5.32
N LEU A 51 -9.34 -4.84 -5.03
CA LEU A 51 -9.33 -5.59 -3.76
C LEU A 51 -8.42 -6.84 -3.76
N MET A 52 -7.95 -7.27 -4.93
CA MET A 52 -7.13 -8.47 -5.13
C MET A 52 -6.19 -8.30 -6.33
N TRP A 53 -5.21 -9.19 -6.49
CA TRP A 53 -4.18 -9.14 -7.54
C TRP A 53 -4.67 -8.72 -8.93
N ARG A 54 -5.78 -9.28 -9.43
CA ARG A 54 -6.29 -9.02 -10.78
C ARG A 54 -7.66 -8.32 -10.81
N ARG A 55 -7.99 -7.59 -9.74
CA ARG A 55 -9.25 -6.89 -9.45
C ARG A 55 -10.49 -7.81 -9.32
N THR A 56 -10.72 -8.70 -10.28
CA THR A 56 -11.88 -9.58 -10.37
C THR A 56 -11.49 -11.06 -10.33
N GLN A 57 -12.38 -11.91 -9.81
CA GLN A 57 -12.18 -13.36 -9.67
C GLN A 57 -11.89 -14.10 -10.99
N ASN A 58 -12.29 -13.54 -12.13
CA ASN A 58 -11.94 -14.06 -13.46
C ASN A 58 -10.53 -13.66 -13.93
N HIS A 59 -9.76 -12.96 -13.09
CA HIS A 59 -8.36 -12.57 -13.27
C HIS A 59 -8.05 -11.68 -14.48
N TRP A 60 -9.03 -10.89 -14.95
CA TRP A 60 -8.87 -10.05 -16.13
C TRP A 60 -7.86 -8.91 -15.97
N GLY A 61 -7.67 -8.38 -14.76
CA GLY A 61 -6.86 -7.17 -14.53
C GLY A 61 -7.33 -5.98 -15.36
N TYR A 62 -8.65 -5.82 -15.46
CA TYR A 62 -9.31 -4.78 -16.24
C TYR A 62 -10.01 -3.80 -15.29
N SER A 63 -9.71 -2.51 -15.43
CA SER A 63 -10.45 -1.43 -14.78
C SER A 63 -11.56 -0.93 -15.72
N PRO A 64 -12.82 -0.85 -15.26
CA PRO A 64 -13.92 -0.28 -16.04
C PRO A 64 -13.95 1.27 -16.02
N LEU A 65 -13.05 1.93 -15.29
CA LEU A 65 -12.94 3.39 -15.29
C LEU A 65 -12.47 3.89 -16.67
N ASP A 66 -13.06 4.98 -17.15
CA ASP A 66 -12.87 5.50 -18.51
C ASP A 66 -12.46 6.99 -18.59
N GLN A 67 -12.22 7.63 -17.44
CA GLN A 67 -11.77 9.01 -17.36
C GLN A 67 -10.46 9.23 -18.15
N ILE A 68 -9.53 8.27 -18.04
CA ILE A 68 -8.32 8.22 -18.85
C ILE A 68 -8.62 7.35 -20.07
N ASN A 69 -8.53 7.94 -21.26
CA ASN A 69 -8.87 7.28 -22.51
C ASN A 69 -7.90 7.70 -23.62
N LYS A 70 -8.15 7.29 -24.87
CA LYS A 70 -7.23 7.50 -26.00
C LYS A 70 -7.03 8.98 -26.31
N GLU A 71 -8.02 9.80 -25.96
CA GLU A 71 -8.03 11.23 -26.18
C GLU A 71 -7.29 11.99 -25.06
N SER A 72 -7.32 11.49 -23.80
CA SER A 72 -6.76 12.18 -22.63
C SER A 72 -5.43 11.62 -22.10
N VAL A 73 -5.03 10.40 -22.49
CA VAL A 73 -3.83 9.73 -21.95
C VAL A 73 -2.52 10.51 -22.18
N GLY A 74 -2.45 11.32 -23.24
CA GLY A 74 -1.29 12.17 -23.54
C GLY A 74 -1.07 13.30 -22.53
N ASP A 75 -2.10 13.65 -21.76
CA ASP A 75 -2.06 14.73 -20.77
C ASP A 75 -1.68 14.26 -19.37
N LEU A 76 -1.42 12.96 -19.17
CA LEU A 76 -1.03 12.43 -17.88
C LEU A 76 0.21 13.16 -17.31
N ARG A 77 0.15 13.41 -16.01
CA ARG A 77 1.22 13.99 -15.20
C ARG A 77 1.43 13.12 -13.98
N LEU A 78 2.66 13.10 -13.46
CA LEU A 78 2.96 12.47 -12.19
C LEU A 78 2.17 13.19 -11.09
N ALA A 79 1.27 12.47 -10.41
CA ALA A 79 0.53 13.00 -9.27
C ALA A 79 1.39 12.96 -8.00
N TRP A 80 2.02 11.82 -7.72
CA TRP A 80 2.96 11.60 -6.63
C TRP A 80 3.85 10.40 -6.94
N ALA A 81 4.95 10.25 -6.20
CA ALA A 81 5.85 9.10 -6.27
C ALA A 81 6.24 8.66 -4.86
N TRP A 82 6.51 7.37 -4.70
CA TRP A 82 6.87 6.75 -3.43
C TRP A 82 8.14 5.93 -3.58
N THR A 83 9.01 5.99 -2.56
CA THR A 83 10.26 5.22 -2.56
C THR A 83 10.01 3.89 -1.89
N MET A 84 10.28 2.80 -2.61
CA MET A 84 10.12 1.43 -2.10
C MET A 84 11.45 0.87 -1.57
N GLU A 85 11.36 -0.19 -0.77
CA GLU A 85 12.52 -0.95 -0.32
C GLU A 85 13.36 -1.47 -1.49
N PRO A 86 14.70 -1.55 -1.33
CA PRO A 86 15.54 -2.23 -2.31
C PRO A 86 15.15 -3.70 -2.48
N GLY A 87 15.07 -4.17 -3.72
CA GLY A 87 14.77 -5.58 -4.01
C GLY A 87 14.05 -5.76 -5.34
N MET A 88 13.66 -7.01 -5.62
CA MET A 88 12.83 -7.33 -6.79
C MET A 88 11.38 -6.94 -6.48
N GLN A 89 10.91 -5.86 -7.11
CA GLN A 89 9.54 -5.40 -6.95
C GLN A 89 8.66 -6.03 -8.04
N GLU A 90 7.75 -6.91 -7.63
CA GLU A 90 6.70 -7.50 -8.49
C GLU A 90 5.29 -7.07 -8.01
N THR A 91 5.25 -6.04 -7.18
CA THR A 91 4.10 -5.52 -6.45
C THR A 91 2.92 -5.20 -7.34
N THR A 92 1.75 -5.67 -6.92
CA THR A 92 0.46 -5.17 -7.37
C THR A 92 -0.22 -4.44 -6.21
N PRO A 93 -0.37 -3.10 -6.29
CA PRO A 93 -1.09 -2.35 -5.27
C PRO A 93 -2.54 -2.82 -5.16
N LEU A 94 -3.06 -2.83 -3.93
CA LEU A 94 -4.50 -2.94 -3.68
C LEU A 94 -5.03 -1.57 -3.26
N VAL A 95 -6.29 -1.29 -3.58
CA VAL A 95 -6.95 -0.04 -3.19
C VAL A 95 -8.31 -0.35 -2.59
N ARG A 96 -8.55 0.15 -1.37
CA ARG A 96 -9.84 0.16 -0.67
C ARG A 96 -10.09 1.51 -0.02
N ASP A 97 -11.21 2.16 -0.32
CA ASP A 97 -11.67 3.37 0.36
C ASP A 97 -10.62 4.50 0.38
N GLY A 98 -9.84 4.62 -0.70
CA GLY A 98 -8.76 5.59 -0.83
C GLY A 98 -7.44 5.21 -0.15
N ILE A 99 -7.38 4.08 0.56
CA ILE A 99 -6.15 3.50 1.09
C ILE A 99 -5.52 2.59 0.04
N MET A 100 -4.24 2.82 -0.27
CA MET A 100 -3.44 1.97 -1.13
C MET A 100 -2.49 1.10 -0.29
N PHE A 101 -2.59 -0.22 -0.45
CA PHE A 101 -1.71 -1.20 0.19
C PHE A 101 -0.63 -1.66 -0.78
N LEU A 102 0.63 -1.58 -0.36
CA LEU A 102 1.81 -1.82 -1.17
C LEU A 102 2.61 -3.00 -0.60
N PRO A 103 2.38 -4.24 -1.09
CA PRO A 103 3.23 -5.38 -0.73
C PRO A 103 4.56 -5.31 -1.48
N GLN A 104 5.62 -4.93 -0.78
CA GLN A 104 6.96 -4.73 -1.34
C GLN A 104 7.87 -5.94 -1.14
N ALA A 105 9.06 -5.87 -1.73
CA ALA A 105 10.12 -6.85 -1.51
C ALA A 105 10.42 -7.11 -0.02
N CYS A 106 10.76 -8.37 0.28
CA CYS A 106 11.08 -8.90 1.60
C CYS A 106 9.99 -8.66 2.66
N ASP A 107 8.72 -8.83 2.26
CA ASP A 107 7.54 -8.76 3.14
C ASP A 107 7.43 -7.45 3.95
N PHE A 108 7.85 -6.36 3.32
CA PHE A 108 7.57 -5.02 3.80
C PHE A 108 6.26 -4.53 3.17
N ILE A 109 5.30 -4.14 4.00
CA ILE A 109 3.97 -3.72 3.58
C ILE A 109 3.75 -2.29 4.06
N GLU A 110 3.33 -1.41 3.15
CA GLU A 110 2.94 -0.05 3.50
C GLU A 110 1.49 0.20 3.10
N ALA A 111 0.76 0.93 3.95
CA ALA A 111 -0.48 1.58 3.57
C ALA A 111 -0.23 3.08 3.41
N VAL A 112 -0.66 3.63 2.28
CA VAL A 112 -0.54 5.05 1.96
C VAL A 112 -1.89 5.59 1.48
N ASN A 113 -2.10 6.89 1.62
CA ASN A 113 -3.23 7.57 0.99
C ASN A 113 -3.06 7.51 -0.53
N ALA A 114 -4.00 6.89 -1.25
CA ALA A 114 -3.90 6.69 -2.70
C ALA A 114 -3.89 8.01 -3.50
N ARG A 115 -4.36 9.12 -2.90
CA ARG A 115 -4.47 10.42 -3.55
C ARG A 115 -3.13 11.14 -3.64
N ASP A 116 -2.32 11.08 -2.60
CA ASP A 116 -1.10 11.91 -2.47
C ASP A 116 0.13 11.14 -1.97
N GLY A 117 -0.02 9.86 -1.62
CA GLY A 117 1.04 9.01 -1.12
C GLY A 117 1.38 9.23 0.36
N SER A 118 0.61 9.99 1.13
CA SER A 118 0.89 10.19 2.56
C SER A 118 0.89 8.86 3.32
N PRO A 119 1.90 8.57 4.16
CA PRO A 119 1.95 7.32 4.91
C PRO A 119 0.78 7.19 5.89
N ILE A 120 0.29 5.96 6.05
CA ILE A 120 -0.74 5.62 7.03
C ILE A 120 -0.14 4.68 8.09
N TRP A 121 0.36 3.53 7.66
CA TRP A 121 1.06 2.56 8.51
C TRP A 121 2.06 1.73 7.70
N GLU A 122 2.98 1.09 8.40
CA GLU A 122 3.91 0.12 7.83
C GLU A 122 3.95 -1.17 8.67
N TYR A 123 4.18 -2.31 8.00
CA TYR A 123 4.48 -3.60 8.60
C TYR A 123 5.79 -4.11 8.01
N ARG A 124 6.71 -4.54 8.87
CA ARG A 124 7.99 -5.10 8.46
C ARG A 124 8.19 -6.45 9.12
N ARG A 125 8.24 -7.50 8.29
CA ARG A 125 8.55 -8.85 8.76
C ARG A 125 10.05 -8.98 9.07
N GLU A 126 10.37 -9.75 10.11
CA GLU A 126 11.76 -10.10 10.40
C GLU A 126 12.33 -10.97 9.28
N ARG A 127 13.56 -10.66 8.83
CA ARG A 127 14.21 -11.42 7.76
C ARG A 127 14.83 -12.70 8.32
N VAL A 128 14.59 -13.81 7.62
CA VAL A 128 15.24 -15.09 7.87
C VAL A 128 16.35 -15.34 6.84
N ASP A 129 17.38 -16.11 7.23
CA ASP A 129 18.40 -16.56 6.29
C ASP A 129 17.82 -17.64 5.38
N HIS A 130 17.55 -17.29 4.13
CA HIS A 130 16.75 -18.13 3.25
C HIS A 130 17.57 -18.66 2.07
N ALA A 131 17.54 -19.98 1.85
CA ALA A 131 18.31 -20.63 0.78
C ALA A 131 17.80 -20.30 -0.64
N ALA A 132 16.51 -19.99 -0.79
CA ALA A 132 15.93 -19.61 -2.08
C ALA A 132 16.20 -18.15 -2.45
N THR A 133 16.67 -17.93 -3.68
CA THR A 133 17.05 -16.62 -4.23
C THR A 133 15.88 -15.66 -4.50
N LEU A 134 14.65 -16.18 -4.59
CA LEU A 134 13.42 -15.40 -4.83
C LEU A 134 12.55 -15.25 -3.58
N SER A 135 13.06 -15.63 -2.40
CA SER A 135 12.33 -15.54 -1.12
C SER A 135 11.90 -14.13 -0.73
N CYS A 136 12.62 -13.12 -1.22
CA CYS A 136 12.27 -11.72 -1.02
C CYS A 136 11.33 -11.13 -2.09
N ALA A 137 10.97 -11.85 -3.15
CA ALA A 137 10.02 -11.32 -4.13
C ALA A 137 8.60 -11.41 -3.58
N ASN A 138 7.82 -10.33 -3.64
CA ASN A 138 6.41 -10.33 -3.25
C ASN A 138 5.57 -9.66 -4.36
N ARG A 139 4.53 -10.36 -4.81
CA ARG A 139 3.70 -9.94 -5.94
C ARG A 139 2.41 -9.24 -5.54
N ASN A 140 1.75 -9.72 -4.51
CA ASN A 140 0.40 -9.31 -4.19
C ASN A 140 0.00 -9.68 -2.76
N ALA A 141 -1.14 -9.14 -2.37
CA ALA A 141 -1.90 -9.49 -1.19
C ALA A 141 -3.38 -9.59 -1.59
N THR A 142 -4.24 -9.95 -0.63
CA THR A 142 -5.69 -9.93 -0.81
C THR A 142 -6.37 -9.27 0.39
N LEU A 143 -7.41 -8.45 0.13
CA LEU A 143 -8.24 -7.85 1.17
C LEU A 143 -9.51 -8.68 1.40
N TYR A 144 -9.84 -8.95 2.67
CA TYR A 144 -11.13 -9.51 3.06
C TYR A 144 -11.46 -9.11 4.50
N GLY A 145 -12.72 -8.73 4.75
CA GLY A 145 -13.14 -8.15 6.02
C GLY A 145 -12.31 -6.90 6.36
N ASP A 146 -11.82 -6.84 7.59
CA ASP A 146 -10.95 -5.77 8.09
C ASP A 146 -9.45 -6.11 7.96
N LYS A 147 -9.09 -7.04 7.07
CA LYS A 147 -7.74 -7.60 7.00
C LYS A 147 -7.12 -7.57 5.62
N LEU A 148 -5.81 -7.43 5.63
CA LEU A 148 -4.91 -7.68 4.51
C LEU A 148 -4.21 -9.01 4.75
N TYR A 149 -4.30 -9.92 3.78
CA TYR A 149 -3.67 -11.24 3.84
C TYR A 149 -2.43 -11.27 2.96
N ILE A 150 -1.30 -11.69 3.54
CA ILE A 150 -0.03 -11.83 2.85
C ILE A 150 0.52 -13.23 3.06
N ALA A 151 1.21 -13.76 2.05
CA ALA A 151 2.03 -14.95 2.18
C ALA A 151 3.50 -14.55 2.06
N THR A 152 4.34 -15.08 2.94
CA THR A 152 5.66 -14.51 3.24
C THR A 152 6.81 -15.40 2.77
N GLY A 153 7.99 -14.79 2.67
CA GLY A 153 9.25 -15.43 2.30
C GLY A 153 9.71 -16.50 3.28
N ASP A 154 9.31 -16.41 4.56
CA ASP A 154 9.53 -17.44 5.59
C ASP A 154 8.36 -18.43 5.70
N ALA A 155 7.58 -18.59 4.64
CA ALA A 155 6.53 -19.60 4.50
C ALA A 155 5.36 -19.50 5.50
N HIS A 156 4.96 -18.29 5.87
CA HIS A 156 3.76 -18.04 6.67
C HIS A 156 2.61 -17.48 5.82
N LEU A 157 1.40 -17.71 6.30
CA LEU A 157 0.22 -16.91 5.97
C LEU A 157 -0.04 -15.95 7.14
N VAL A 158 -0.14 -14.67 6.85
CA VAL A 158 -0.29 -13.61 7.86
C VAL A 158 -1.51 -12.78 7.52
N ALA A 159 -2.34 -12.50 8.53
CA ALA A 159 -3.43 -11.55 8.43
C ALA A 159 -3.06 -10.29 9.23
N LEU A 160 -2.92 -9.18 8.53
CA LEU A 160 -2.70 -7.86 9.10
C LEU A 160 -4.05 -7.14 9.22
N SER A 161 -4.23 -6.36 10.27
CA SER A 161 -5.30 -5.35 10.31
C SER A 161 -5.12 -4.37 9.14
N ALA A 162 -6.14 -4.20 8.30
CA ALA A 162 -6.10 -3.23 7.20
C ALA A 162 -6.02 -1.78 7.73
N LEU A 163 -6.42 -1.55 8.98
CA LEU A 163 -6.41 -0.23 9.61
C LEU A 163 -5.08 0.13 10.26
N THR A 164 -4.35 -0.85 10.79
CA THR A 164 -3.18 -0.60 11.64
C THR A 164 -1.90 -1.27 11.18
N GLY A 165 -1.97 -2.25 10.27
CA GLY A 165 -0.82 -3.08 9.88
C GLY A 165 -0.40 -4.09 10.95
N GLU A 166 -1.05 -4.12 12.11
CA GLU A 166 -0.74 -5.05 13.19
C GLU A 166 -1.15 -6.48 12.82
N VAL A 167 -0.33 -7.45 13.23
CA VAL A 167 -0.62 -8.88 13.03
C VAL A 167 -1.84 -9.26 13.85
N SER A 168 -2.93 -9.61 13.17
CA SER A 168 -4.12 -10.19 13.80
C SER A 168 -3.91 -11.67 14.11
N TRP A 169 -3.28 -12.40 13.18
CA TRP A 169 -2.82 -13.78 13.36
C TRP A 169 -1.80 -14.12 12.28
N GLU A 170 -0.99 -15.15 12.53
CA GLU A 170 -0.15 -15.78 11.53
C GLU A 170 -0.08 -17.30 11.73
N GLN A 171 0.22 -18.01 10.66
CA GLN A 171 0.39 -19.46 10.68
C GLN A 171 1.52 -19.85 9.74
N GLN A 172 2.50 -20.60 10.25
CA GLN A 172 3.51 -21.24 9.41
C GLN A 172 2.84 -22.34 8.57
N ILE A 173 2.99 -22.26 7.25
CA ILE A 173 2.42 -23.22 6.29
C ILE A 173 3.50 -24.15 5.75
N GLY A 174 4.72 -23.64 5.57
CA GLY A 174 5.86 -24.40 5.04
C GLY A 174 7.12 -24.29 5.89
N ASP A 175 8.12 -25.08 5.52
CA ASP A 175 9.45 -25.08 6.12
C ASP A 175 10.43 -24.29 5.24
N TRP A 176 10.65 -23.04 5.62
CA TRP A 176 11.56 -22.13 4.93
C TRP A 176 13.03 -22.55 5.04
N THR A 177 13.39 -23.35 6.05
CA THR A 177 14.78 -23.80 6.25
C THR A 177 15.25 -24.76 5.14
N ILE A 178 14.31 -25.39 4.43
CA ILE A 178 14.57 -26.23 3.25
C ILE A 178 14.22 -25.51 1.94
N GLY A 179 13.99 -24.20 1.98
CA GLY A 179 13.78 -23.34 0.81
C GLY A 179 12.32 -23.12 0.39
N GLN A 180 11.32 -23.60 1.15
CA GLN A 180 9.92 -23.30 0.87
C GLN A 180 9.63 -21.83 1.19
N HIS A 181 8.99 -21.11 0.28
CA HIS A 181 8.63 -19.71 0.45
C HIS A 181 7.42 -19.38 -0.42
N TYR A 182 6.76 -18.27 -0.11
CA TYR A 182 5.72 -17.71 -0.97
C TYR A 182 6.21 -16.38 -1.53
N SER A 183 5.92 -16.16 -2.81
CA SER A 183 6.23 -14.89 -3.50
C SER A 183 4.97 -14.24 -4.10
N GLY A 184 3.79 -14.75 -3.75
CA GLY A 184 2.49 -14.15 -4.04
C GLY A 184 1.52 -14.50 -2.92
N GLY A 185 0.60 -13.58 -2.64
CA GLY A 185 -0.48 -13.77 -1.68
C GLY A 185 -1.53 -14.78 -2.16
N PRO A 186 -2.48 -15.13 -1.26
CA PRO A 186 -3.57 -16.05 -1.53
C PRO A 186 -4.63 -15.49 -2.49
#